data_AF-A0A955II72-F1
#
_entry.id   AF-A0A955II72-F1
#
_cell.length_a   1.000
_cell.length_b   1.000
_cell.length_c   1.000
_cell.angle_alpha   90.00
_cell.angle_beta   90.00
_cell.angle_gamma   90.00
#
_symmetry.space_group_name_H-M   'P 1'
#
loop_
_entity.id
_entity.type
_entity.pdbx_description
1 polymer ?
#
loop_
_entity_poly.entity_id
_entity_poly.type
_entity_poly.pdbx_seq_one_letter_code
_entity_poly.pdbx_strand_id
1 'polypeptide(L)'
;LVQGQGLVAITSHYEPITLRVTPGNPVFSDPNATIAWSGNLQPEMKTDVSLKTFLGRGSGESVQMRFDGDGFVVVQPYEELPFQATAQTGG
;
A
#
# COMPACT_ATOMS: atom_id res chain seq x y z
N LEU A 1 -9.67 4.29 10.58
CA LEU A 1 -9.38 3.31 11.65
C LEU A 1 -10.68 2.60 12.00
N VAL A 2 -10.67 1.27 12.02
CA VAL A 2 -11.79 0.49 12.56
C VAL A 2 -11.59 0.38 14.08
N GLN A 3 -12.61 0.72 14.86
CA GLN A 3 -12.56 0.78 16.34
C GLN A 3 -13.86 0.24 16.92
N GLY A 4 -13.80 -0.37 18.12
CA GLY A 4 -14.93 -0.98 18.81
C GLY A 4 -14.69 -2.45 19.16
N GLN A 5 -15.67 -3.08 19.79
CA GLN A 5 -15.63 -4.51 20.12
C GLN A 5 -16.56 -5.28 19.19
N GLY A 6 -16.02 -6.23 18.44
CA GLY A 6 -16.76 -7.02 17.46
C GLY A 6 -15.84 -7.87 16.60
N LEU A 7 -16.42 -8.51 15.58
CA LEU A 7 -15.69 -9.27 14.58
C LEU A 7 -15.64 -8.46 13.28
N VAL A 8 -14.48 -8.51 12.61
CA VAL A 8 -14.26 -7.94 11.28
C VAL A 8 -13.75 -9.06 10.37
N ALA A 9 -14.30 -9.15 9.17
CA ALA A 9 -13.80 -10.04 8.13
C ALA A 9 -13.09 -9.20 7.06
N ILE A 10 -11.92 -9.65 6.62
CA ILE A 10 -11.14 -9.05 5.54
C ILE A 10 -10.91 -10.14 4.48
N THR A 11 -11.19 -9.81 3.22
CA THR A 11 -10.95 -10.71 2.09
C THR A 11 -9.67 -10.29 1.37
N SER A 12 -8.93 -11.27 0.86
CA SER A 12 -7.74 -11.05 0.04
C SER A 12 -7.82 -11.85 -1.25
N HIS A 13 -7.19 -11.33 -2.30
CA HIS A 13 -6.82 -12.17 -3.42
C HIS A 13 -5.72 -13.14 -2.96
N TYR A 14 -6.01 -14.44 -2.99
CA TYR A 14 -5.15 -15.52 -2.47
C TYR A 14 -4.81 -15.40 -0.98
N GLU A 15 -3.80 -16.14 -0.53
CA GLU A 15 -3.37 -16.18 0.87
C GLU A 15 -2.62 -14.89 1.25
N PRO A 16 -3.10 -14.12 2.25
CA PRO A 16 -2.47 -12.87 2.63
C PRO A 16 -1.16 -13.09 3.38
N ILE A 17 -0.22 -12.16 3.21
CA ILE A 17 1.09 -12.18 3.88
C ILE A 17 1.09 -11.14 4.99
N THR A 18 1.49 -11.52 6.19
CA THR A 18 1.64 -10.61 7.33
C THR A 18 3.12 -10.27 7.56
N LEU A 19 3.45 -8.98 7.53
CA LEU A 19 4.79 -8.44 7.73
C LEU A 19 4.86 -7.75 9.09
N ARG A 20 5.88 -8.10 9.89
CA ARG A 20 6.12 -7.46 11.19
C ARG A 20 6.78 -6.10 10.99
N VAL A 21 6.26 -5.07 11.65
CA VAL A 21 6.88 -3.75 11.77
C VAL A 21 7.55 -3.69 13.13
N THR A 22 8.82 -3.27 13.17
CA THR A 22 9.55 -3.04 14.42
C THR A 22 10.22 -1.67 14.41
N PRO A 23 10.41 -1.03 15.57
CA PRO A 23 11.01 0.29 15.63
C PRO A 23 12.39 0.32 14.95
N GLY A 24 12.59 1.26 14.03
CA GLY A 24 13.84 1.39 13.26
C GLY A 24 13.96 0.47 12.04
N ASN A 25 13.03 -0.47 11.84
CA ASN A 25 12.95 -1.32 10.65
C ASN A 25 11.58 -1.15 9.98
N PRO A 26 11.38 -0.07 9.21
CA PRO A 26 10.10 0.19 8.57
C PRO A 26 9.78 -0.83 7.47
N VAL A 27 8.50 -1.11 7.29
CA VAL A 27 7.98 -1.93 6.18
C VAL A 27 7.46 -0.99 5.09
N PHE A 28 7.73 -1.35 3.83
CA PHE A 28 7.22 -0.65 2.67
C PHE A 28 6.32 -1.57 1.87
N SER A 29 5.15 -1.10 1.45
CA SER A 29 4.23 -1.86 0.61
C SER A 29 3.53 -0.98 -0.43
N ASP A 30 3.02 -1.62 -1.49
CA ASP A 30 2.17 -0.96 -2.48
C ASP A 30 0.81 -0.60 -1.83
N PRO A 31 0.32 0.64 -1.99
CA PRO A 31 -1.01 1.03 -1.53
C PRO A 31 -2.14 0.12 -2.03
N ASN A 32 -2.06 -0.41 -3.25
CA ASN A 32 -3.07 -1.27 -3.88
C ASN A 32 -3.02 -2.72 -3.38
N ALA A 33 -1.89 -3.15 -2.81
CA ALA A 33 -1.73 -4.49 -2.25
C ALA A 33 -1.91 -4.53 -0.72
N THR A 34 -2.01 -3.38 -0.05
CA THR A 34 -2.13 -3.30 1.40
C THR A 34 -3.57 -3.41 1.85
N ILE A 35 -3.90 -4.46 2.63
CA ILE A 35 -5.30 -4.75 3.02
C ILE A 35 -5.60 -4.48 4.50
N ALA A 36 -4.58 -4.48 5.37
CA ALA A 36 -4.74 -4.14 6.79
C ALA A 36 -3.41 -3.73 7.44
N TRP A 37 -3.48 -3.00 8.55
CA TRP A 37 -2.32 -2.71 9.40
C TRP A 37 -2.76 -2.47 10.85
N SER A 38 -1.82 -2.56 11.79
CA SER A 38 -2.10 -2.24 13.20
C SER A 38 -2.51 -0.77 13.37
N GLY A 39 -3.60 -0.51 14.09
CA GLY A 39 -4.21 0.82 14.17
C GLY A 39 -3.36 1.91 14.85
N ASN A 40 -2.26 1.54 15.52
CA ASN A 40 -1.27 2.45 16.09
C ASN A 40 -0.19 2.88 15.10
N LEU A 41 -0.07 2.22 13.95
CA LEU A 41 0.85 2.62 12.88
C LEU A 41 0.24 3.78 12.08
N GLN A 42 1.06 4.78 11.78
CA GLN A 42 0.69 5.92 10.94
C GLN A 42 1.47 5.82 9.62
N PRO A 43 0.88 5.24 8.57
CA PRO A 43 1.58 5.09 7.31
C PRO A 43 1.88 6.44 6.64
N GLU A 44 3.08 6.58 6.11
CA GLU A 44 3.49 7.72 5.28
C GLU A 44 3.51 7.33 3.81
N MET A 45 2.90 8.13 2.94
CA MET A 45 3.08 7.96 1.49
C MET A 45 4.45 8.48 1.07
N LYS A 46 5.22 7.63 0.38
CA LYS A 46 6.50 7.98 -0.24
C LYS A 46 6.36 7.84 -1.75
N THR A 47 6.69 8.90 -2.48
CA THR A 47 6.88 8.83 -3.92
C THR A 47 8.36 8.66 -4.15
N ASP A 48 8.77 7.53 -4.71
CA ASP A 48 10.14 7.39 -5.22
C ASP A 48 10.24 8.17 -6.53
N VAL A 49 10.41 9.49 -6.40
CA VAL A 49 10.81 10.35 -7.51
C VAL A 49 12.28 10.08 -7.78
N SER A 50 12.57 8.88 -8.27
CA SER A 50 13.90 8.52 -8.72
C SER A 50 14.20 9.36 -9.95
N LEU A 51 15.30 10.12 -9.90
CA LEU A 51 15.97 10.80 -11.02
C LEU A 51 16.31 9.91 -12.25
N LYS A 52 15.76 8.69 -12.35
CA LYS A 52 15.77 7.83 -13.54
C LYS A 52 14.74 8.26 -14.58
N THR A 53 13.72 9.05 -14.21
CA THR A 53 12.69 9.55 -15.13
C THR A 53 13.20 10.53 -16.18
N PHE A 54 14.43 11.05 -16.05
CA PHE A 54 15.00 11.98 -17.05
C PHE A 54 15.68 11.29 -18.24
N LEU A 55 15.85 9.96 -18.25
CA LEU A 55 16.63 9.25 -19.28
C LEU A 55 15.86 8.29 -20.21
N GLY A 56 14.55 8.12 -20.06
CA GLY A 56 13.83 7.35 -21.06
C GLY A 56 12.43 6.90 -20.66
N ARG A 57 11.42 7.53 -21.27
CA ARG A 57 10.11 6.97 -21.63
C ARG A 57 9.53 5.92 -20.68
N GLY A 58 8.86 6.41 -19.65
CA GLY A 58 7.93 5.64 -18.82
C GLY A 58 7.54 6.48 -17.62
N SER A 59 6.25 6.61 -17.34
CA SER A 59 5.66 7.45 -16.28
C SER A 59 5.94 6.92 -14.86
N GLY A 60 7.21 6.62 -14.55
CA GLY A 60 7.70 5.79 -13.44
C GLY A 60 7.69 6.43 -12.05
N GLU A 61 6.55 6.96 -11.62
CA GLU A 61 6.32 7.36 -10.22
C GLU A 61 5.79 6.15 -9.44
N SER A 62 6.66 5.44 -8.72
CA SER A 62 6.20 4.42 -7.77
C SER A 62 5.82 5.08 -6.46
N VAL A 63 4.55 4.94 -6.08
CA VAL A 63 4.03 5.42 -4.81
C VAL A 63 3.98 4.23 -3.84
N GLN A 64 4.60 4.38 -2.67
CA GLN A 64 4.68 3.34 -1.64
C GLN A 64 4.14 3.85 -0.30
N MET A 65 3.62 2.94 0.52
CA MET A 65 3.30 3.19 1.92
C MET A 65 4.47 2.78 2.80
N ARG A 66 4.95 3.67 3.68
CA ARG A 66 5.96 3.36 4.71
C ARG A 66 5.27 3.22 6.06
N PHE A 67 5.52 2.11 6.75
CA PHE A 67 5.04 1.84 8.10
C PHE A 67 6.21 1.81 9.09
N ASP A 68 6.14 2.63 10.14
CA ASP A 68 7.15 2.73 11.21
C ASP A 68 6.46 2.61 12.57
N GLY A 69 7.18 2.10 13.58
CA GLY A 69 6.65 1.79 14.91
C GLY A 69 6.68 0.28 15.25
N ASP A 70 5.73 -0.18 16.06
CA ASP A 70 5.59 -1.60 16.44
C ASP A 70 4.18 -2.08 16.10
N GLY A 71 4.09 -3.14 15.29
CA GLY A 71 2.81 -3.66 14.80
C GLY A 71 3.00 -4.59 13.61
N PHE A 72 2.00 -4.68 12.75
CA PHE A 72 2.04 -5.48 11.53
C PHE A 72 1.32 -4.81 10.37
N VAL A 73 1.67 -5.22 9.17
CA VAL A 73 1.01 -4.90 7.91
C VAL A 73 0.61 -6.20 7.25
N VAL A 74 -0.59 -6.25 6.68
CA VAL A 74 -1.09 -7.39 5.91
C VAL A 74 -1.21 -6.95 4.46
N VAL A 75 -0.61 -7.73 3.56
CA VAL A 75 -0.65 -7.50 2.11
C VAL A 75 -1.28 -8.68 1.41
N GLN A 76 -1.98 -8.41 0.31
CA GLN A 76 -2.44 -9.45 -0.61
C GLN A 76 -1.37 -9.71 -1.68
N PRO A 77 -1.11 -10.97 -2.07
CA PRO A 77 -0.18 -11.33 -3.15
C PRO A 77 -0.83 -11.14 -4.53
N TYR A 78 -1.38 -9.95 -4.78
CA TYR A 78 -1.96 -9.55 -6.05
C TYR A 78 -1.87 -8.03 -6.20
N GLU A 79 -1.33 -7.55 -7.32
CA GLU A 79 -1.37 -6.14 -7.68
C GLU A 79 -2.70 -5.86 -8.38
N GLU A 80 -3.56 -5.06 -7.75
CA GLU A 80 -4.67 -4.47 -8.47
C GLU A 80 -4.09 -3.51 -9.50
N LEU A 81 -4.41 -3.74 -10.79
CA LEU A 81 -4.05 -2.80 -11.83
C LEU A 81 -4.58 -1.43 -11.41
N PRO A 82 -3.76 -0.36 -11.49
CA PRO A 82 -4.23 0.97 -11.13
C PRO A 82 -5.52 1.24 -11.90
N PHE A 83 -6.56 1.68 -11.18
CA PHE A 83 -7.83 2.02 -11.79
C PHE A 83 -7.58 3.10 -12.85
N GLN A 84 -7.45 2.69 -14.11
CA GLN A 84 -7.54 3.60 -15.23
C GLN A 84 -9.00 4.00 -15.28
N ALA A 85 -9.33 5.18 -14.76
CA ALA A 85 -10.59 5.82 -15.07
C ALA A 85 -10.68 5.89 -16.60
N THR A 86 -11.42 4.97 -17.20
CA THR A 86 -11.71 4.98 -18.61
C THR A 86 -12.49 6.25 -18.92
N ALA A 87 -11.98 6.97 -19.91
CA ALA A 87 -12.44 8.27 -20.37
C ALA A 87 -13.97 8.42 -20.44
N GLN A 88 -14.49 9.53 -19.90
CA GLN A 88 -15.60 10.23 -20.53
C GLN A 88 -15.05 11.44 -21.29
N THR A 89 -14.54 11.17 -22.49
CA THR A 89 -14.76 12.08 -23.62
C THR A 89 -16.25 12.05 -23.93
N GLY A 90 -16.96 13.14 -23.69
CA GLY A 90 -18.37 13.28 -24.04
C GLY A 90 -18.75 14.74 -24.28
N GLY A 91 -18.93 15.09 -25.56
CA GLY A 91 -19.75 16.22 -26.02
C GLY A 91 -19.06 17.55 -26.20
#